data_AF-A0A960XT83-F1
#
_entry.id   AF-A0A960XT83-F1
#
_cell.length_a   1.000
_cell.length_b   1.000
_cell.length_c   1.000
_cell.angle_alpha   90.00
_cell.angle_beta   90.00
_cell.angle_gamma   90.00
#
_symmetry.space_group_name_H-M   'P 1'
#
loop_
_entity.id
_entity.type
_entity.pdbx_description
1 polymer ?
#
loop_
_entity_poly.entity_id
_entity_poly.type
_entity_poly.pdbx_seq_one_letter_code
_entity_poly.pdbx_strand_id
1 'polypeptide(L)'
;MNVLIVSQCSKNASKTSRQILDQFAERCGDRTWATSITMEGVNTLRKLLKQSARRNTAVACHWVRGKGRFELMWIVGNASKFNAEGAVPTNTTSQDVLKVGFENDWQTGKSVSLLAQLAALFHDFGKANTLFQRKLKPKFKGKRFEPCRHEWVSLRLFQAFVGDRTDEEWLERLAAVTPGMDVELQVELVSRALREGLEPGTCPFSKWQPGPVGKAVAWLILSHHLLPAFPKKGREGGPKS
;
A
#
# COMPACT_ATOMS: atom_id res chain seq x y z
N MET A 1 -17.54 -39.12 13.09
CA MET A 1 -16.26 -38.96 13.82
C MET A 1 -16.45 -37.89 14.88
N ASN A 2 -15.87 -38.04 16.07
CA ASN A 2 -16.05 -37.08 17.16
C ASN A 2 -14.96 -36.01 17.09
N VAL A 3 -15.35 -34.73 17.07
CA VAL A 3 -14.40 -33.63 17.01
C VAL A 3 -14.53 -32.72 18.22
N LEU A 4 -13.40 -32.15 18.64
CA LEU A 4 -13.30 -31.12 19.66
C LEU A 4 -12.68 -29.88 19.02
N ILE A 5 -13.40 -28.76 19.09
CA ILE A 5 -12.97 -27.50 18.49
C ILE A 5 -12.71 -26.49 19.59
N VAL A 6 -11.53 -25.86 19.55
CA VAL A 6 -11.09 -24.86 20.52
C VAL A 6 -10.85 -23.55 19.80
N SER A 7 -11.42 -22.46 20.32
CA SER A 7 -11.26 -21.11 19.77
C SER A 7 -10.38 -20.25 20.67
N GLN A 8 -9.39 -19.57 20.08
CA GLN A 8 -8.66 -18.45 20.68
C GLN A 8 -8.90 -17.16 19.91
N CYS A 9 -10.06 -17.07 19.23
CA CYS A 9 -10.46 -15.87 18.52
C CYS A 9 -10.61 -14.68 19.49
N SER A 10 -10.23 -13.50 19.00
CA SER A 10 -10.38 -12.24 19.76
C SER A 10 -11.06 -11.15 18.94
N LYS A 11 -11.57 -10.12 19.62
CA LYS A 11 -12.32 -9.01 19.01
C LYS A 11 -13.49 -9.54 18.15
N ASN A 12 -13.78 -8.87 17.03
CA ASN A 12 -14.91 -9.23 16.15
C ASN A 12 -14.81 -10.63 15.54
N ALA A 13 -13.60 -11.22 15.45
CA ALA A 13 -13.45 -12.60 14.98
C ALA A 13 -14.13 -13.61 15.92
N SER A 14 -14.21 -13.31 17.23
CA SER A 14 -14.87 -14.19 18.21
C SER A 14 -16.37 -14.33 17.91
N LYS A 15 -17.08 -13.22 17.65
CA LYS A 15 -18.51 -13.24 17.35
C LYS A 15 -18.81 -14.06 16.09
N THR A 16 -18.08 -13.80 15.01
CA THR A 16 -18.29 -14.49 13.73
C THR A 16 -17.93 -15.98 13.81
N SER A 17 -16.79 -16.33 14.42
CA SER A 17 -16.41 -17.75 14.58
C SER A 17 -17.39 -18.51 15.47
N ARG A 18 -17.91 -17.89 16.54
CA ARG A 18 -18.93 -18.49 17.40
C ARG A 18 -20.21 -18.79 16.63
N GLN A 19 -20.73 -17.82 15.87
CA GLN A 19 -21.94 -18.01 15.06
C GLN A 19 -21.82 -19.18 14.08
N ILE A 20 -20.66 -19.38 13.47
CA ILE A 20 -20.42 -20.50 12.56
C ILE A 20 -20.32 -21.81 13.36
N LEU A 21 -19.56 -21.84 14.45
CA LEU A 21 -19.36 -23.06 15.25
C LEU A 21 -20.66 -23.55 15.90
N ASP A 22 -21.49 -22.63 16.42
CA ASP A 22 -22.77 -22.94 17.07
C ASP A 22 -23.78 -23.58 16.09
N GLN A 23 -23.60 -23.43 14.77
CA GLN A 23 -24.45 -24.09 13.76
C GLN A 23 -24.08 -25.55 13.50
N PHE A 24 -22.83 -25.94 13.79
CA PHE A 24 -22.29 -27.26 13.44
C PHE A 24 -22.02 -28.14 14.66
N ALA A 25 -21.80 -27.53 15.84
CA ALA A 25 -21.37 -28.24 17.03
C ALA A 25 -21.99 -27.65 18.29
N GLU A 26 -22.16 -28.50 19.30
CA GLU A 26 -22.66 -28.08 20.59
C GLU A 26 -21.54 -27.44 21.40
N ARG A 27 -21.88 -26.35 22.09
CA ARG A 27 -20.92 -25.62 22.90
C ARG A 27 -20.80 -26.27 24.29
N CYS A 28 -19.59 -26.71 24.64
CA CYS A 28 -19.29 -27.33 25.92
C CYS A 28 -18.48 -26.43 26.87
N GLY A 29 -18.25 -25.17 26.48
CA GLY A 29 -17.57 -24.14 27.26
C GLY A 29 -17.44 -22.83 26.48
N ASP A 30 -16.92 -21.77 27.10
CA ASP A 30 -16.90 -20.42 26.50
C ASP A 30 -16.18 -20.30 25.15
N ARG A 31 -15.26 -21.24 24.90
CA ARG A 31 -14.37 -21.30 23.74
C ARG A 31 -14.20 -22.72 23.19
N THR A 32 -15.09 -23.63 23.53
CA THR A 32 -14.96 -25.06 23.20
C THR A 32 -16.28 -25.63 22.70
N TRP A 33 -16.20 -26.41 21.62
CA TRP A 33 -17.33 -27.09 21.00
C TRP A 33 -17.00 -28.56 20.76
N ALA A 34 -17.99 -29.43 20.90
CA ALA A 34 -17.84 -30.85 20.60
C ALA A 34 -19.07 -31.35 19.82
N THR A 35 -18.84 -32.27 18.89
CA THR A 35 -19.92 -32.90 18.11
C THR A 35 -19.45 -34.18 17.44
N SER A 36 -20.39 -35.06 17.11
CA SER A 36 -20.16 -36.14 16.15
C SER A 36 -20.56 -35.63 14.75
N ILE A 37 -19.61 -35.61 13.84
CA ILE A 37 -19.76 -35.03 12.50
C ILE A 37 -19.10 -35.93 11.43
N THR A 38 -19.48 -35.78 10.17
CA THR A 38 -18.83 -36.45 9.03
C THR A 38 -17.55 -35.72 8.60
N MET A 39 -16.68 -36.39 7.83
CA MET A 39 -15.49 -35.76 7.27
C MET A 39 -15.85 -34.59 6.34
N GLU A 40 -16.91 -34.74 5.55
CA GLU A 40 -17.45 -33.67 4.71
C GLU A 40 -17.96 -32.48 5.52
N GLY A 41 -18.64 -32.75 6.65
CA GLY A 41 -19.08 -31.71 7.58
C GLY A 41 -17.91 -30.91 8.15
N VAL A 42 -16.82 -31.56 8.54
CA VAL A 42 -15.61 -30.88 9.02
C VAL A 42 -14.91 -30.09 7.92
N ASN A 43 -14.84 -30.62 6.70
CA ASN A 43 -14.29 -29.90 5.57
C ASN A 43 -15.12 -28.66 5.23
N THR A 44 -16.44 -28.76 5.32
CA THR A 44 -17.38 -27.63 5.13
C THR A 44 -17.20 -26.58 6.22
N LEU A 45 -17.14 -27.00 7.49
CA LEU A 45 -16.88 -26.12 8.61
C LEU A 45 -15.54 -25.38 8.46
N ARG A 46 -14.48 -26.09 8.08
CA ARG A 46 -13.17 -25.49 7.81
C ARG A 46 -13.24 -24.46 6.69
N LYS A 47 -13.99 -24.74 5.62
CA LYS A 47 -14.18 -23.82 4.49
C LYS A 47 -14.89 -22.53 4.92
N LEU A 48 -15.98 -22.65 5.68
CA LEU A 48 -16.74 -21.50 6.20
C LEU A 48 -15.91 -20.63 7.17
N LEU A 49 -15.14 -21.27 8.06
CA LEU A 49 -14.23 -20.56 8.95
C LEU A 49 -13.12 -19.85 8.18
N LYS A 50 -12.57 -20.45 7.11
CA LYS A 50 -11.56 -19.81 6.24
C LYS A 50 -12.13 -18.62 5.47
N GLN A 51 -13.35 -18.71 4.97
CA GLN A 51 -14.00 -17.62 4.21
C GLN A 51 -14.24 -16.36 5.06
N SER A 52 -14.51 -16.54 6.36
CA SER A 52 -14.79 -15.46 7.30
C SER A 52 -13.61 -15.11 8.21
N ALA A 53 -12.44 -15.73 7.99
CA ALA A 53 -11.27 -15.56 8.82
C ALA A 53 -10.73 -14.12 8.73
N ARG A 54 -10.39 -13.56 9.89
CA ARG A 54 -9.72 -12.27 10.04
C ARG A 54 -8.36 -12.47 10.71
N ARG A 55 -7.56 -11.40 10.82
CA ARG A 55 -6.27 -11.41 11.55
C ARG A 55 -6.36 -12.00 12.98
N ASN A 56 -7.50 -11.85 13.65
CA ASN A 56 -7.72 -12.30 15.02
C ASN A 56 -8.48 -13.63 15.13
N THR A 57 -8.73 -14.32 14.02
CA THR A 57 -9.31 -15.66 14.02
C THR A 57 -8.23 -16.65 14.44
N ALA A 58 -8.54 -17.56 15.36
CA ALA A 58 -7.67 -18.65 15.77
C ALA A 58 -8.56 -19.81 16.26
N VAL A 59 -8.73 -20.84 15.44
CA VAL A 59 -9.57 -22.00 15.76
C VAL A 59 -8.81 -23.29 15.44
N ALA A 60 -8.68 -24.18 16.42
CA ALA A 60 -8.06 -25.50 16.26
C ALA A 60 -9.14 -26.58 16.33
N CYS A 61 -9.10 -27.54 15.41
CA CYS A 61 -10.00 -28.68 15.36
C CYS A 61 -9.23 -29.96 15.61
N HIS A 62 -9.68 -30.74 16.60
CA HIS A 62 -9.07 -31.99 17.01
C HIS A 62 -10.03 -33.14 16.73
N TRP A 63 -9.51 -34.23 16.20
CA TRP A 63 -10.22 -35.50 16.14
C TRP A 63 -10.00 -36.26 17.45
N VAL A 64 -11.10 -36.61 18.11
CA VAL A 64 -11.10 -37.47 19.29
C VAL A 64 -11.06 -38.93 18.86
N ARG A 65 -9.92 -39.60 19.07
CA ARG A 65 -9.73 -41.04 18.82
C ARG A 65 -9.68 -41.82 20.13
N GLY A 66 -10.70 -42.64 20.40
CA GLY A 66 -10.71 -43.57 21.53
C GLY A 66 -10.42 -42.92 22.89
N LYS A 67 -9.91 -43.71 23.84
CA LYS A 67 -9.60 -43.23 25.21
C LYS A 67 -8.37 -42.32 25.21
N GLY A 68 -8.58 -41.01 25.17
CA GLY A 68 -7.61 -39.99 25.56
C GLY A 68 -6.65 -39.49 24.48
N ARG A 69 -6.85 -39.83 23.19
CA ARG A 69 -6.02 -39.29 22.09
C ARG A 69 -6.78 -38.23 21.31
N PHE A 70 -6.22 -37.03 21.28
CA PHE A 70 -6.67 -35.93 20.45
C PHE A 70 -5.64 -35.70 19.35
N GLU A 71 -6.05 -35.80 18.09
CA GLU A 71 -5.19 -35.53 16.94
C GLU A 71 -5.59 -34.20 16.32
N LEU A 72 -4.64 -33.26 16.20
CA LEU A 72 -4.87 -32.00 15.52
C LEU A 72 -5.15 -32.24 14.03
N MET A 73 -6.36 -31.91 13.59
CA MET A 73 -6.72 -32.01 12.16
C MET A 73 -6.27 -30.77 11.39
N TRP A 74 -6.53 -29.60 11.94
CA TRP A 74 -6.20 -28.32 11.32
C TRP A 74 -6.34 -27.14 12.28
N ILE A 75 -5.69 -26.05 11.93
CA ILE A 75 -5.88 -24.73 12.51
C ILE A 75 -6.37 -23.77 11.41
N VAL A 76 -7.31 -22.89 11.75
CA VAL A 76 -7.75 -21.76 10.91
C VAL A 76 -7.38 -20.45 11.59
N GLY A 77 -6.67 -19.59 10.85
CA GLY A 77 -6.23 -18.27 11.31
C GLY A 77 -4.86 -18.31 11.98
N ASN A 78 -4.70 -17.58 13.08
CA ASN A 78 -3.42 -17.42 13.77
C ASN A 78 -3.04 -18.67 14.56
N ALA A 79 -2.14 -19.47 13.99
CA ALA A 79 -1.58 -20.67 14.62
C ALA A 79 -0.69 -20.36 15.83
N SER A 80 -0.17 -19.13 15.97
CA SER A 80 0.68 -18.74 17.11
C SER A 80 -0.05 -18.76 18.46
N LYS A 81 -1.37 -18.96 18.46
CA LYS A 81 -2.20 -19.11 19.66
C LYS A 81 -2.25 -20.53 20.21
N PHE A 82 -1.65 -21.48 19.50
CA PHE A 82 -1.63 -22.88 19.85
C PHE A 82 -0.20 -23.42 19.84
N ASN A 83 0.06 -24.49 20.58
CA ASN A 83 1.29 -25.25 20.46
C ASN A 83 1.24 -26.21 19.25
N ALA A 84 2.25 -27.07 19.09
CA ALA A 84 2.34 -28.01 17.97
C ALA A 84 1.15 -28.99 17.89
N GLU A 85 0.55 -29.32 19.04
CA GLU A 85 -0.60 -30.23 19.14
C GLU A 85 -1.96 -29.50 19.06
N GLY A 86 -1.99 -28.17 18.90
CA GLY A 86 -3.23 -27.40 18.86
C GLY A 86 -3.80 -27.04 20.24
N ALA A 87 -3.06 -27.33 21.32
CA ALA A 87 -3.43 -26.96 22.67
C ALA A 87 -3.14 -25.49 22.95
N VAL A 88 -3.96 -24.89 23.82
CA VAL A 88 -3.82 -23.50 24.24
C VAL A 88 -2.77 -23.46 25.35
N PRO A 89 -1.72 -22.63 25.23
CA PRO A 89 -0.73 -22.50 26.30
C PRO A 89 -1.38 -21.93 27.57
N THR A 90 -1.12 -22.56 28.71
CA THR A 90 -1.62 -22.10 30.03
C THR A 90 -0.87 -20.86 30.52
N ASN A 91 0.45 -20.86 30.33
CA ASN A 91 1.33 -19.72 30.54
C ASN A 91 2.14 -19.48 29.27
N THR A 92 2.29 -18.21 28.89
CA THR A 92 3.16 -17.82 27.78
C THR A 92 4.24 -16.90 28.31
N THR A 93 5.50 -17.31 28.16
CA THR A 93 6.65 -16.42 28.33
C THR A 93 7.13 -16.02 26.95
N SER A 94 7.07 -14.73 26.62
CA SER A 94 7.71 -14.20 25.42
C SER A 94 9.14 -13.82 25.76
N GLN A 95 10.11 -14.55 25.21
CA GLN A 95 11.48 -14.09 25.19
C GLN A 95 11.74 -13.46 23.82
N ASP A 96 12.16 -12.21 23.81
CA ASP A 96 12.52 -11.50 22.58
C ASP A 96 13.91 -11.95 22.13
N VAL A 97 14.02 -13.22 21.70
CA VAL A 97 15.29 -13.84 21.28
C VAL A 97 15.85 -13.15 20.03
N LEU A 98 14.98 -12.58 19.20
CA LEU A 98 15.33 -11.96 17.92
C LEU A 98 15.31 -10.42 17.96
N LYS A 99 14.98 -9.78 19.09
CA LYS A 99 14.80 -8.32 19.16
C LYS A 99 13.97 -7.82 17.98
N VAL A 100 12.75 -8.34 17.81
CA VAL A 100 11.90 -8.12 16.60
C VAL A 100 11.64 -6.63 16.32
N GLY A 101 11.76 -5.76 17.34
CA GLY A 101 11.73 -4.30 17.15
C GLY A 101 12.91 -3.70 16.37
N PHE A 102 14.04 -4.42 16.31
CA PHE A 102 15.25 -4.08 15.54
C PHE A 102 15.31 -4.80 14.19
N GLU A 103 14.68 -5.97 14.05
CA GLU A 103 14.49 -6.68 12.76
C GLU A 103 13.27 -6.13 11.98
N ASN A 104 13.17 -4.82 11.83
CA ASN A 104 12.46 -4.31 10.66
C ASN A 104 13.48 -4.37 9.51
N ASP A 105 13.52 -5.50 8.81
CA ASP A 105 14.44 -5.74 7.69
C ASP A 105 14.33 -4.67 6.58
N TRP A 106 13.27 -3.86 6.62
CA TRP A 106 13.13 -2.72 5.74
C TRP A 106 13.91 -1.50 6.22
N GLN A 107 15.24 -1.62 6.22
CA GLN A 107 16.18 -0.56 6.59
C GLN A 107 15.95 0.75 5.81
N THR A 108 15.50 0.64 4.55
CA THR A 108 15.22 1.79 3.66
C THR A 108 13.76 2.28 3.71
N GLY A 109 12.90 1.67 4.52
CA GLY A 109 11.45 1.94 4.50
C GLY A 109 11.10 3.40 4.80
N LYS A 110 11.82 4.04 5.73
CA LYS A 110 11.66 5.47 6.02
C LYS A 110 12.02 6.34 4.82
N SER A 111 13.15 6.07 4.17
CA SER A 111 13.60 6.82 2.98
C SER A 111 12.62 6.67 1.81
N VAL A 112 12.16 5.44 1.53
CA VAL A 112 11.15 5.18 0.50
C VAL A 112 9.85 5.94 0.80
N SER A 113 9.40 5.90 2.06
CA SER A 113 8.19 6.61 2.48
C SER A 113 8.32 8.12 2.28
N LEU A 114 9.46 8.72 2.63
CA LEU A 114 9.69 10.16 2.45
C LEU A 114 9.74 10.56 0.97
N LEU A 115 10.46 9.80 0.14
CA LEU A 115 10.53 10.04 -1.31
C LEU A 115 9.15 9.92 -1.97
N ALA A 116 8.37 8.90 -1.59
CA ALA A 116 7.01 8.71 -2.09
C ALA A 116 6.07 9.85 -1.65
N GLN A 117 6.18 10.33 -0.41
CA GLN A 117 5.41 11.47 0.08
C GLN A 117 5.77 12.76 -0.65
N LEU A 118 7.06 13.05 -0.83
CA LEU A 118 7.51 14.21 -1.62
C LEU A 118 6.97 14.12 -3.06
N ALA A 119 7.13 12.98 -3.74
CA ALA A 119 6.58 12.80 -5.07
C ALA A 119 5.06 12.96 -5.10
N ALA A 120 4.33 12.44 -4.12
CA ALA A 120 2.88 12.56 -4.03
C ALA A 120 2.41 14.02 -3.89
N LEU A 121 3.17 14.89 -3.21
CA LEU A 121 2.84 16.32 -3.13
C LEU A 121 2.94 17.03 -4.48
N PHE A 122 3.87 16.61 -5.34
CA PHE A 122 4.14 17.25 -6.63
C PHE A 122 3.53 16.55 -7.86
N HIS A 123 3.13 15.27 -7.76
CA HIS A 123 2.80 14.44 -8.94
C HIS A 123 1.71 15.04 -9.84
N ASP A 124 0.72 15.69 -9.22
CA ASP A 124 -0.44 16.29 -9.87
C ASP A 124 -0.38 17.81 -9.95
N PHE A 125 0.76 18.44 -9.61
CA PHE A 125 0.87 19.90 -9.59
C PHE A 125 0.57 20.52 -10.96
N GLY A 126 0.94 19.83 -12.04
CA GLY A 126 0.61 20.18 -13.42
C GLY A 126 -0.89 20.24 -13.72
N LYS A 127 -1.77 19.63 -12.91
CA LYS A 127 -3.24 19.76 -13.06
C LYS A 127 -3.75 21.16 -12.74
N ALA A 128 -2.95 22.02 -12.11
CA ALA A 128 -3.32 23.41 -11.82
C ALA A 128 -3.40 24.29 -13.09
N ASN A 129 -3.03 23.76 -14.27
CA ASN A 129 -3.09 24.51 -15.52
C ASN A 129 -4.53 24.79 -15.99
N THR A 130 -4.72 25.88 -16.75
CA THR A 130 -6.03 26.33 -17.23
C THR A 130 -6.76 25.30 -18.09
N LEU A 131 -6.04 24.51 -18.90
CA LEU A 131 -6.63 23.50 -19.78
C LEU A 131 -7.20 22.33 -18.97
N PHE A 132 -6.43 21.81 -17.99
CA PHE A 132 -6.86 20.74 -17.10
C PHE A 132 -8.07 21.18 -16.26
N GLN A 133 -7.99 22.35 -15.62
CA GLN A 133 -9.07 22.88 -14.79
C GLN A 133 -10.35 23.16 -15.59
N ARG A 134 -10.23 23.62 -16.84
CA ARG A 134 -11.40 23.83 -17.72
C ARG A 134 -12.08 22.52 -18.08
N LYS A 135 -11.33 21.45 -18.29
CA LYS A 135 -11.86 20.10 -18.59
C LYS A 135 -12.64 19.50 -17.42
N LEU A 136 -12.28 19.83 -16.16
CA LEU A 136 -13.00 19.37 -14.97
C LEU A 136 -14.41 19.98 -14.83
N LYS A 137 -14.69 21.10 -15.51
CA LYS A 137 -16.00 21.76 -15.42
C LYS A 137 -17.10 20.87 -16.03
N PRO A 138 -18.23 20.66 -15.33
CA PRO A 138 -19.29 19.73 -15.77
C PRO A 138 -19.85 20.00 -17.18
N LYS A 139 -19.84 21.26 -17.61
CA LYS A 139 -20.39 21.73 -18.89
C LYS A 139 -19.36 21.74 -20.04
N PHE A 140 -18.16 21.20 -19.84
CA PHE A 140 -17.12 21.23 -20.87
C PHE A 140 -17.46 20.29 -22.04
N LYS A 141 -17.58 20.86 -23.25
CA LYS A 141 -17.93 20.15 -24.50
C LYS A 141 -16.75 19.97 -25.48
N GLY A 142 -15.52 20.27 -25.05
CA GLY A 142 -14.32 20.16 -25.90
C GLY A 142 -13.64 18.80 -25.81
N LYS A 143 -12.52 18.64 -26.54
CA LYS A 143 -11.65 17.46 -26.44
C LYS A 143 -11.13 17.33 -25.01
N ARG A 144 -11.33 16.16 -24.39
CA ARG A 144 -10.88 15.84 -23.02
C ARG A 144 -9.40 15.43 -22.95
N PHE A 145 -8.68 15.44 -24.07
CA PHE A 145 -7.25 15.15 -24.11
C PHE A 145 -6.43 16.44 -24.03
N GLU A 146 -5.31 16.38 -23.31
CA GLU A 146 -4.42 17.52 -23.08
C GLU A 146 -3.22 17.45 -24.03
N PRO A 147 -2.78 18.57 -24.63
CA PRO A 147 -1.62 18.57 -25.53
C PRO A 147 -0.36 18.02 -24.89
N CYS A 148 -0.11 18.39 -23.63
CA CYS A 148 0.92 17.83 -22.78
C CYS A 148 0.26 17.11 -21.61
N ARG A 149 0.86 15.99 -21.22
CA ARG A 149 0.44 15.22 -20.05
C ARG A 149 0.72 16.01 -18.76
N HIS A 150 -0.17 15.94 -17.77
CA HIS A 150 -0.02 16.75 -16.55
C HIS A 150 1.19 16.31 -15.72
N GLU A 151 1.56 15.03 -15.74
CA GLU A 151 2.78 14.51 -15.12
C GLU A 151 4.05 15.16 -15.68
N TRP A 152 4.06 15.50 -16.99
CA TRP A 152 5.16 16.21 -17.62
C TRP A 152 5.23 17.67 -17.16
N VAL A 153 4.07 18.33 -17.07
CA VAL A 153 3.98 19.70 -16.56
C VAL A 153 4.40 19.74 -15.08
N SER A 154 3.95 18.78 -14.26
CA SER A 154 4.37 18.62 -12.87
C SER A 154 5.89 18.50 -12.75
N LEU A 155 6.51 17.66 -13.59
CA LEU A 155 7.96 17.50 -13.63
C LEU A 155 8.66 18.84 -13.96
N ARG A 156 8.18 19.60 -14.95
CA ARG A 156 8.80 20.89 -15.32
C ARG A 156 8.67 21.94 -14.22
N LEU A 157 7.54 21.96 -13.51
CA LEU A 157 7.36 22.83 -12.34
C LEU A 157 8.28 22.42 -11.19
N PHE A 158 8.44 21.11 -10.95
CA PHE A 158 9.37 20.59 -9.96
C PHE A 158 10.83 20.91 -10.32
N GLN A 159 11.21 20.71 -11.58
CA GLN A 159 12.52 21.11 -12.12
C GLN A 159 12.77 22.60 -11.88
N ALA A 160 11.81 23.46 -12.20
CA ALA A 160 11.94 24.91 -11.99
C ALA A 160 12.11 25.29 -10.51
N PHE A 161 11.47 24.53 -9.61
CA PHE A 161 11.56 24.74 -8.16
C PHE A 161 12.96 24.39 -7.63
N VAL A 162 13.47 23.22 -8.02
CA VAL A 162 14.80 22.74 -7.64
C VAL A 162 15.88 23.60 -8.28
N GLY A 163 15.79 23.84 -9.60
CA GLY A 163 16.79 24.56 -10.38
C GLY A 163 18.17 23.90 -10.25
N ASP A 164 19.20 24.73 -10.08
CA ASP A 164 20.60 24.31 -9.91
C ASP A 164 21.01 24.06 -8.45
N ARG A 165 20.04 23.97 -7.53
CA ARG A 165 20.28 23.80 -6.09
C ARG A 165 20.65 22.35 -5.76
N THR A 166 21.47 22.18 -4.73
CA THR A 166 21.74 20.90 -4.07
C THR A 166 20.49 20.35 -3.38
N ASP A 167 20.52 19.06 -3.01
CA ASP A 167 19.37 18.41 -2.37
C ASP A 167 19.00 19.10 -1.05
N GLU A 168 20.00 19.49 -0.26
CA GLU A 168 19.83 20.23 0.98
C GLU A 168 19.17 21.60 0.74
N GLU A 169 19.67 22.37 -0.22
CA GLU A 169 19.20 23.74 -0.48
C GLU A 169 17.75 23.80 -0.96
N TRP A 170 17.32 22.92 -1.87
CA TRP A 170 15.93 22.93 -2.34
C TRP A 170 14.96 22.38 -1.29
N LEU A 171 15.41 21.45 -0.43
CA LEU A 171 14.62 20.94 0.69
C LEU A 171 14.45 21.98 1.80
N GLU A 172 15.52 22.70 2.16
CA GLU A 172 15.44 23.83 3.10
C GLU A 172 14.51 24.91 2.58
N ARG A 173 14.62 25.23 1.29
CA ARG A 173 13.68 26.14 0.63
C ARG A 173 12.24 25.64 0.72
N LEU A 174 11.99 24.35 0.46
CA LEU A 174 10.65 23.77 0.55
C LEU A 174 10.09 23.85 1.97
N ALA A 175 10.93 23.62 2.99
CA ALA A 175 10.55 23.72 4.39
C ALA A 175 10.23 25.16 4.82
N ALA A 176 10.82 26.16 4.15
CA ALA A 176 10.59 27.58 4.41
C ALA A 176 9.36 28.17 3.66
N VAL A 177 8.69 27.40 2.80
CA VAL A 177 7.51 27.88 2.06
C VAL A 177 6.38 28.22 3.04
N THR A 178 5.86 29.44 2.93
CA THR A 178 4.69 29.90 3.70
C THR A 178 3.55 30.33 2.76
N PRO A 179 2.28 30.33 3.19
CA PRO A 179 1.14 30.69 2.34
C PRO A 179 1.20 32.10 1.72
N GLY A 180 2.01 33.01 2.29
CA GLY A 180 2.19 34.36 1.74
C GLY A 180 3.07 34.42 0.49
N MET A 181 3.78 33.34 0.16
CA MET A 181 4.76 33.29 -0.93
C MET A 181 4.19 32.76 -2.25
N ASP A 182 2.91 32.37 -2.27
CA ASP A 182 2.30 31.65 -3.38
C ASP A 182 2.43 32.39 -4.73
N VAL A 183 2.16 33.69 -4.75
CA VAL A 183 2.17 34.49 -5.99
C VAL A 183 3.60 34.62 -6.55
N GLU A 184 4.57 34.92 -5.69
CA GLU A 184 5.97 35.07 -6.09
C GLU A 184 6.54 33.74 -6.59
N LEU A 185 6.30 32.65 -5.86
CA LEU A 185 6.71 31.30 -6.26
C LEU A 185 6.07 30.91 -7.60
N GLN A 186 4.77 31.17 -7.81
CA GLN A 186 4.13 30.88 -9.09
C GLN A 186 4.79 31.61 -10.25
N VAL A 187 5.08 32.91 -10.10
CA VAL A 187 5.73 33.72 -11.14
C VAL A 187 7.13 33.20 -11.44
N GLU A 188 7.94 32.90 -10.41
CA GLU A 188 9.28 32.35 -10.58
C GLU A 188 9.24 31.00 -11.30
N LEU A 189 8.40 30.07 -10.84
CA LEU A 189 8.31 28.71 -11.35
C LEU A 189 7.90 28.68 -12.81
N VAL A 190 6.86 29.43 -13.18
CA VAL A 190 6.40 29.53 -14.57
C VAL A 190 7.49 30.16 -15.44
N SER A 191 8.13 31.23 -14.97
CA SER A 191 9.17 31.93 -15.73
C SER A 191 10.42 31.07 -15.96
N ARG A 192 10.79 30.21 -15.01
CA ARG A 192 11.90 29.25 -15.15
C ARG A 192 11.52 28.05 -16.01
N ALA A 193 10.34 27.46 -15.79
CA ALA A 193 9.85 26.33 -16.57
C ALA A 193 9.73 26.66 -18.07
N LEU A 194 9.31 27.88 -18.42
CA LEU A 194 9.24 28.34 -19.81
C LEU A 194 10.63 28.56 -20.44
N ARG A 195 11.61 29.03 -19.66
CA ARG A 195 13.00 29.22 -20.13
C ARG A 195 13.71 27.89 -20.42
N GLU A 196 13.44 26.87 -19.62
CA GLU A 196 14.18 25.59 -19.65
C GLU A 196 13.49 24.49 -20.48
N GLY A 197 12.24 24.69 -20.92
CA GLY A 197 11.33 23.58 -21.26
C GLY A 197 10.67 23.57 -22.64
N LEU A 198 10.93 24.51 -23.54
CA LEU A 198 10.17 24.63 -24.80
C LEU A 198 10.83 24.06 -26.05
N GLU A 199 12.10 23.65 -25.98
CA GLU A 199 12.78 23.03 -27.14
C GLU A 199 12.27 21.60 -27.38
N PRO A 200 11.66 21.30 -28.55
CA PRO A 200 11.09 19.99 -28.84
C PRO A 200 12.14 18.87 -28.75
N GLY A 201 11.80 17.76 -28.08
CA GLY A 201 12.64 16.57 -28.01
C GLY A 201 13.77 16.63 -26.97
N THR A 202 13.79 17.63 -26.09
CA THR A 202 14.75 17.70 -24.99
C THR A 202 14.29 16.90 -23.77
N CYS A 203 15.09 15.92 -23.34
CA CYS A 203 14.88 15.20 -22.10
C CYS A 203 15.21 16.14 -20.91
N PRO A 204 14.32 16.36 -19.93
CA PRO A 204 14.60 17.15 -18.73
C PRO A 204 15.90 16.71 -18.06
N PHE A 205 16.11 15.40 -17.94
CA PHE A 205 17.27 14.79 -17.29
C PHE A 205 18.57 14.83 -18.11
N SER A 206 18.58 15.36 -19.35
CA SER A 206 19.83 15.48 -20.11
C SER A 206 20.61 16.74 -19.73
N LYS A 207 19.92 17.87 -19.58
CA LYS A 207 20.53 19.16 -19.21
C LYS A 207 20.50 19.41 -17.70
N TRP A 208 19.41 19.02 -17.04
CA TRP A 208 19.24 19.20 -15.60
C TRP A 208 19.70 17.95 -14.86
N GLN A 209 20.73 18.10 -14.01
CA GLN A 209 21.30 17.05 -13.17
C GLN A 209 21.12 17.41 -11.69
N PRO A 210 19.92 17.22 -11.11
CA PRO A 210 19.70 17.43 -9.69
C PRO A 210 20.42 16.36 -8.87
N GLY A 211 20.50 16.60 -7.56
CA GLY A 211 20.97 15.60 -6.60
C GLY A 211 20.12 14.30 -6.63
N PRO A 212 20.62 13.21 -6.01
CA PRO A 212 19.96 11.91 -6.03
C PRO A 212 18.50 11.94 -5.55
N VAL A 213 18.17 12.75 -4.54
CA VAL A 213 16.80 12.87 -4.00
C VAL A 213 15.92 13.57 -5.02
N GLY A 214 16.34 14.73 -5.53
CA GLY A 214 15.63 15.46 -6.57
C GLY A 214 15.37 14.59 -7.81
N LYS A 215 16.37 13.80 -8.24
CA LYS A 215 16.24 12.88 -9.38
C LYS A 215 15.22 11.76 -9.11
N ALA A 216 15.24 11.17 -7.92
CA ALA A 216 14.29 10.12 -7.53
C ALA A 216 12.85 10.65 -7.50
N VAL A 217 12.63 11.82 -6.87
CA VAL A 217 11.31 12.47 -6.80
C VAL A 217 10.83 12.84 -8.20
N ALA A 218 11.69 13.44 -9.03
CA ALA A 218 11.38 13.78 -10.41
C ALA A 218 10.97 12.56 -11.25
N TRP A 219 11.65 11.43 -11.08
CA TRP A 219 11.30 10.19 -11.78
C TRP A 219 9.94 9.65 -11.34
N LEU A 220 9.67 9.62 -10.03
CA LEU A 220 8.39 9.19 -9.47
C LEU A 220 7.22 10.07 -9.94
N ILE A 221 7.42 11.39 -10.00
CA ILE A 221 6.44 12.33 -10.56
C ILE A 221 6.15 11.99 -12.01
N LEU A 222 7.19 11.77 -12.83
CA LEU A 222 7.02 11.52 -14.25
C LEU A 222 6.35 10.18 -14.55
N SER A 223 6.67 9.14 -13.76
CA SER A 223 6.30 7.76 -14.08
C SER A 223 5.03 7.25 -13.38
N HIS A 224 4.28 8.11 -12.70
CA HIS A 224 3.18 7.66 -11.83
C HIS A 224 1.95 7.09 -12.60
N HIS A 225 1.76 7.45 -13.88
CA HIS A 225 0.76 6.82 -14.74
C HIS A 225 1.35 5.70 -15.59
N LEU A 226 2.46 5.99 -16.26
CA LEU A 226 3.13 5.09 -17.21
C LEU A 226 4.65 5.32 -17.14
N LEU A 227 5.43 4.26 -17.37
CA LEU A 227 6.87 4.41 -17.53
C LEU A 227 7.19 5.22 -18.80
N PRO A 228 8.11 6.21 -18.75
CA PRO A 228 8.56 6.92 -19.94
C PRO A 228 9.13 5.94 -20.97
N ALA A 229 8.61 6.00 -22.19
CA ALA A 229 9.08 5.18 -23.29
C ALA A 229 9.75 6.05 -24.35
N PHE A 230 10.95 5.65 -24.79
CA PHE A 230 11.58 6.26 -25.95
C PHE A 230 10.74 5.92 -27.19
N PRO A 231 10.43 6.87 -28.09
CA PRO A 231 9.68 6.56 -29.29
C PRO A 231 10.43 5.50 -30.10
N LYS A 232 9.76 4.36 -30.39
CA LYS A 232 10.28 3.36 -31.32
C LYS A 232 10.53 4.07 -32.66
N LYS A 233 11.74 3.98 -33.21
CA LYS A 233 12.03 4.39 -34.60
C LYS A 233 10.97 3.74 -35.51
N GLY A 234 10.07 4.54 -36.10
CA GLY A 234 9.09 4.04 -37.07
C GLY A 234 7.61 4.47 -36.91
N ARG A 235 7.26 5.41 -36.02
CA ARG A 235 5.93 6.06 -36.07
C ARG A 235 6.05 7.56 -36.22
N GLU A 236 6.20 8.00 -37.47
CA GLU A 236 5.81 9.34 -37.87
C GLU A 236 4.29 9.45 -37.74
N GLY A 237 3.81 10.27 -36.79
CA GLY A 237 2.39 10.62 -36.65
C GLY A 237 1.74 10.20 -35.33
N GLY A 238 1.89 11.02 -34.28
CA GLY A 238 1.17 10.90 -33.00
C GLY A 238 1.82 11.74 -31.90
N PRO A 239 1.04 12.36 -30.99
CA PRO A 239 1.44 13.58 -30.30
C PRO A 239 2.67 13.36 -29.42
N LYS A 240 3.64 14.26 -29.64
CA LYS A 240 4.93 14.30 -28.96
C LYS A 240 4.71 14.65 -27.49
N SER A 241 5.38 13.90 -26.61
CA SER A 241 5.57 14.18 -25.18
C SER A 241 5.98 15.63 -24.92
#